data_AF-A0A1Z5SK70-F1
#
_entry.id   AF-A0A1Z5SK70-F1
#
_cell.length_a   1.000
_cell.length_b   1.000
_cell.length_c   1.000
_cell.angle_alpha   90.00
_cell.angle_beta   90.00
_cell.angle_gamma   90.00
#
_symmetry.space_group_name_H-M   'P 1'
#
loop_
_entity.id
_entity.type
_entity.pdbx_description
1 polymer ?
#
loop_
_entity_poly.entity_id
_entity_poly.type
_entity_poly.pdbx_seq_one_letter_code
_entity_poly.pdbx_strand_id
1 'polypeptide(L)'
;MFAWLTWDSFTLSDKKMYQTSYRTKDGTYVKRNGGDYEIFGHDLTVIETYWLTRAPIILLLSISGSVLFYRRIYNYRKDLKLGMKEKVSYTIIRKSHFPMTNQYYFSFDNPDYMHYEVDADLFYSMNEGDAVVIYRGKYSNHVFEKDARFTLM
;
A
#
# COMPACT_ATOMS: atom_id res chain seq x y z
N MET A 1 -18.55 -7.13 12.85
CA MET A 1 -18.12 -8.45 13.33
C MET A 1 -16.62 -8.57 13.07
N PHE A 2 -15.80 -8.07 14.00
CA PHE A 2 -14.34 -8.07 13.89
C PHE A 2 -13.79 -9.22 14.73
N ALA A 3 -13.14 -10.18 14.07
CA ALA A 3 -12.41 -11.24 14.74
C ALA A 3 -11.12 -10.66 15.31
N TRP A 4 -11.06 -10.56 16.63
CA TRP A 4 -9.83 -10.31 17.38
C TRP A 4 -8.92 -11.53 17.21
N LEU A 5 -7.84 -11.38 16.45
CA LEU A 5 -6.72 -12.31 16.46
C LEU A 5 -5.92 -12.06 17.74
N THR A 6 -6.33 -12.68 18.83
CA THR A 6 -5.54 -12.74 20.07
C THR A 6 -4.28 -13.55 19.80
N TRP A 7 -3.13 -12.89 19.89
CA TRP A 7 -1.78 -13.43 19.74
C TRP A 7 -1.31 -14.18 21.01
N ASP A 8 -2.24 -14.75 21.77
CA ASP A 8 -1.92 -15.50 22.97
C ASP A 8 -1.73 -16.96 22.60
N SER A 9 -0.57 -17.50 22.98
CA SER A 9 -0.23 -18.92 23.01
C SER A 9 0.03 -19.62 21.67
N PHE A 10 1.12 -19.24 20.99
CA PHE A 10 2.00 -20.25 20.38
C PHE A 10 2.96 -20.81 21.45
N THR A 11 2.40 -21.25 22.58
CA THR A 11 3.09 -22.19 23.45
C THR A 11 3.12 -23.49 22.66
N LEU A 12 4.31 -23.88 22.19
CA LEU A 12 4.59 -25.22 21.72
C LEU A 12 4.09 -26.18 22.80
N SER A 13 2.89 -26.72 22.58
CA SER A 13 2.39 -27.90 23.26
C SER A 13 3.50 -28.93 23.29
N ASP A 14 3.72 -29.52 24.47
CA ASP A 14 4.54 -30.69 24.80
C ASP A 14 4.24 -31.90 23.88
N LYS A 15 4.42 -31.73 22.58
CA LYS A 15 4.45 -32.82 21.61
C LYS A 15 5.83 -33.42 21.74
N LYS A 16 5.89 -34.54 22.46
CA LYS A 16 7.00 -35.49 22.49
C LYS A 16 7.78 -35.42 21.19
N MET A 17 8.94 -34.77 21.23
CA MET A 17 9.89 -34.75 20.13
C MET A 17 10.22 -36.19 19.78
N TYR A 18 9.92 -36.59 18.54
CA TYR A 18 10.37 -37.87 18.02
C TYR A 18 11.91 -37.87 18.07
N GLN A 19 12.49 -38.66 18.98
CA GLN A 19 13.93 -38.91 19.01
C GLN A 19 14.28 -39.72 17.76
N THR A 20 14.65 -39.05 16.68
CA THR A 20 15.21 -39.67 15.48
C THR A 20 16.70 -39.93 15.74
N SER A 21 17.01 -41.13 16.22
CA SER A 21 18.38 -41.63 16.22
C SER A 21 18.73 -42.18 14.83
N TYR A 22 19.85 -41.76 14.26
CA TYR A 22 20.43 -42.40 13.08
C TYR A 22 21.70 -43.16 13.47
N ARG A 23 22.01 -44.21 12.70
CA ARG A 23 23.15 -45.10 12.94
C ARG A 23 24.34 -44.60 12.12
N THR A 24 25.46 -44.29 12.76
CA THR A 24 26.71 -43.96 12.07
C THR A 24 27.31 -45.22 11.42
N LYS A 25 28.26 -45.05 10.49
CA LYS A 25 28.94 -46.19 9.82
C LYS A 25 29.65 -47.13 10.81
N ASP A 26 30.05 -46.61 11.96
CA ASP A 26 30.68 -47.35 13.06
C ASP A 26 29.67 -48.06 13.97
N GLY A 27 28.37 -47.94 13.68
CA GLY A 27 27.29 -48.62 14.39
C GLY A 27 26.78 -47.92 15.64
N THR A 28 27.31 -46.75 15.98
CA THR A 28 26.87 -45.92 17.12
C THR A 28 25.57 -45.18 16.83
N TYR A 29 24.65 -45.15 17.79
CA TYR A 29 23.42 -44.37 17.71
C TYR A 29 23.64 -43.01 18.36
N VAL A 30 23.54 -41.94 17.57
CA VAL A 30 23.59 -40.56 18.09
C VAL A 30 22.16 -40.08 18.24
N LYS A 31 21.79 -39.65 19.45
CA LYS A 31 20.47 -39.05 19.71
C LYS A 31 20.50 -37.59 19.24
N ARG A 32 19.68 -37.25 18.25
CA ARG A 32 19.40 -35.84 17.91
C ARG A 32 18.37 -35.31 18.91
N ASN A 33 18.71 -34.21 19.58
CA ASN A 33 17.71 -33.49 20.37
C ASN A 33 16.79 -32.77 19.38
N GLY A 34 15.47 -32.91 19.55
CA GLY A 34 14.52 -32.28 18.64
C GLY A 34 14.71 -30.77 18.67
N GLY A 35 15.10 -30.18 17.54
CA GLY A 35 15.47 -28.77 17.45
C GLY A 35 16.65 -28.52 16.52
N ASP A 36 17.45 -29.54 16.25
CA ASP A 36 18.63 -29.42 15.39
C ASP A 36 18.21 -29.52 13.92
N TYR A 37 17.97 -28.36 13.30
CA TYR A 37 17.81 -28.24 11.86
C TYR A 37 19.19 -28.12 11.23
N GLU A 38 19.54 -29.04 10.33
CA GLU A 38 20.77 -28.97 9.57
C GLU A 38 20.47 -28.43 8.18
N ILE A 39 21.10 -27.32 7.83
CA ILE A 39 21.02 -26.75 6.49
C ILE A 39 22.47 -26.62 5.98
N PHE A 40 22.74 -27.22 4.82
CA PHE A 40 24.09 -27.24 4.19
C PHE A 40 25.22 -27.83 5.07
N GLY A 41 24.94 -28.81 5.92
CA GLY A 41 25.97 -29.42 6.77
C GLY A 41 26.29 -28.63 8.04
N HIS A 42 25.54 -27.57 8.33
CA HIS A 42 25.66 -26.77 9.54
C HIS A 42 24.44 -26.99 10.44
N ASP A 43 24.69 -27.42 11.68
CA ASP A 43 23.64 -27.51 12.70
C ASP A 43 23.26 -26.09 13.14
N LEU A 44 22.01 -25.70 12.88
CA LEU A 44 21.51 -24.38 13.24
C LEU A 44 21.23 -24.29 14.74
N THR A 45 21.74 -23.23 15.34
CA THR A 45 21.33 -22.84 16.70
C THR A 45 19.87 -22.36 16.71
N VAL A 46 19.26 -22.34 17.89
CA VAL A 46 17.89 -21.85 18.09
C VAL A 46 17.76 -20.39 17.61
N ILE A 47 18.79 -19.58 17.85
CA ILE A 47 18.84 -18.16 17.45
C ILE A 47 18.90 -18.04 15.93
N GLU A 48 19.73 -18.83 15.26
CA GLU A 48 19.82 -18.81 13.79
C GLU A 48 18.52 -19.26 13.15
N THR A 49 17.89 -20.31 13.69
CA THR A 49 16.57 -20.78 13.23
C THR A 49 15.49 -19.69 13.40
N TYR A 50 15.53 -18.95 14.52
CA TYR A 50 14.62 -17.83 14.77
C TYR A 50 14.78 -16.72 13.72
N TRP A 51 16.01 -16.32 13.40
CA TRP A 51 16.26 -15.30 12.38
C TRP A 51 15.92 -15.80 10.97
N LEU A 52 16.27 -17.04 10.65
CA LEU A 52 16.04 -17.64 9.32
C LEU A 52 14.55 -17.76 9.00
N THR A 53 13.71 -18.02 10.00
CA THR A 53 12.25 -18.07 9.83
C THR A 53 11.61 -16.69 9.71
N ARG A 54 12.12 -15.66 10.41
CA ARG A 54 11.52 -14.31 10.41
C ARG A 54 12.07 -13.34 9.37
N ALA A 55 13.34 -13.48 8.98
CA ALA A 55 13.98 -12.68 7.94
C ALA A 55 13.17 -12.61 6.63
N PRO A 56 12.64 -13.72 6.06
CA PRO A 56 11.86 -13.64 4.83
C PRO A 56 10.56 -12.86 5.02
N ILE A 57 9.90 -12.97 6.19
CA ILE A 57 8.67 -12.22 6.49
C ILE A 57 8.96 -10.73 6.55
N ILE A 58 10.01 -10.32 7.26
CA ILE A 58 10.43 -8.91 7.37
C ILE A 58 10.82 -8.37 5.99
N LEU A 59 11.51 -9.17 5.19
CA LEU A 59 11.91 -8.80 3.83
C LEU A 59 10.69 -8.57 2.93
N LEU A 60 9.67 -9.44 2.98
CA LEU A 60 8.43 -9.25 2.22
C LEU A 60 7.66 -8.00 2.66
N LEU A 61 7.59 -7.73 3.97
CA LEU A 61 6.98 -6.50 4.50
C LEU A 61 7.76 -5.25 4.07
N SER A 62 9.09 -5.32 4.06
CA SER A 62 9.94 -4.21 3.65
C SER A 62 9.81 -3.91 2.15
N ILE A 63 9.76 -4.95 1.31
CA ILE A 63 9.55 -4.81 -0.14
C ILE A 63 8.16 -4.23 -0.42
N SER A 64 7.10 -4.78 0.18
CA SER A 64 5.74 -4.28 -0.04
C SER A 64 5.56 -2.84 0.43
N GLY A 65 6.09 -2.49 1.62
CA GLY A 65 6.12 -1.11 2.11
C GLY A 65 6.88 -0.16 1.18
N SER A 66 8.05 -0.59 0.69
CA SER A 66 8.84 0.20 -0.26
C SER A 66 8.10 0.43 -1.57
N VAL A 67 7.44 -0.59 -2.13
CA VAL A 67 6.66 -0.46 -3.37
C VAL A 67 5.51 0.55 -3.20
N LEU A 68 4.77 0.49 -2.09
CA LEU A 68 3.71 1.45 -1.79
C LEU A 68 4.26 2.86 -1.63
N PHE A 69 5.39 3.00 -0.92
CA PHE A 69 6.05 4.28 -0.70
C PHE A 69 6.51 4.91 -2.02
N TYR A 70 7.19 4.16 -2.88
CA TYR A 70 7.67 4.67 -4.16
C TYR A 70 6.54 4.97 -5.15
N ARG A 71 5.48 4.15 -5.18
CA ARG A 71 4.36 4.38 -6.10
C ARG A 71 3.51 5.59 -5.73
N ARG A 72 3.21 5.79 -4.44
CA ARG A 72 2.38 6.90 -3.99
C ARG A 72 3.21 8.04 -3.45
N ILE A 73 3.79 7.87 -2.27
CA ILE A 73 4.37 8.95 -1.46
C ILE A 73 5.51 9.66 -2.19
N TYR A 74 6.38 8.93 -2.87
CA TYR A 74 7.50 9.52 -3.60
C TYR A 74 7.04 10.42 -4.75
N ASN A 75 6.06 9.98 -5.55
CA ASN A 75 5.51 10.77 -6.64
C ASN A 75 4.82 12.05 -6.14
N TYR A 76 4.05 11.96 -5.05
CA TYR A 76 3.48 13.12 -4.39
C TYR A 76 4.56 14.09 -3.90
N ARG A 77 5.59 13.59 -3.20
CA ARG A 77 6.69 14.43 -2.69
C ARG A 77 7.47 15.10 -3.83
N LYS A 78 7.60 14.42 -4.96
CA LYS A 78 8.27 14.96 -6.16
C LYS A 78 7.44 16.11 -6.76
N ASP A 79 6.14 15.94 -6.88
CA ASP A 79 5.23 17.01 -7.34
C ASP A 79 5.26 18.21 -6.39
N LEU A 80 5.20 17.95 -5.07
CA LEU A 80 5.33 18.94 -3.99
C LEU A 80 6.60 19.80 -4.11
N LYS A 81 7.76 19.15 -4.24
CA LYS A 81 9.06 19.85 -4.30
C LYS A 81 9.25 20.65 -5.57
N LEU A 82 8.79 20.13 -6.70
CA LEU A 82 9.03 20.75 -8.00
C LEU A 82 8.02 21.84 -8.32
N GLY A 83 6.87 21.90 -7.63
CA GLY A 83 5.84 22.89 -7.93
C GLY A 83 5.19 22.69 -9.30
N MET A 84 5.49 21.58 -9.98
CA MET A 84 5.09 21.34 -11.36
C MET A 84 3.63 20.91 -11.41
N LYS A 85 2.82 21.73 -12.10
CA LYS A 85 1.43 21.42 -12.42
C LYS A 85 1.31 21.18 -13.90
N GLU A 86 0.63 20.10 -14.25
CA GLU A 86 0.16 19.87 -15.59
C GLU A 86 -1.22 20.54 -15.73
N LYS A 87 -1.40 21.33 -16.79
CA LYS A 87 -2.70 21.86 -17.19
C LYS A 87 -3.33 20.85 -18.14
N VAL A 88 -4.47 20.28 -17.75
CA VAL A 88 -5.22 19.37 -18.61
C VAL A 88 -6.59 19.96 -18.87
N SER A 89 -6.93 20.06 -20.15
CA SER A 89 -8.22 20.57 -20.60
C SER A 89 -9.20 19.41 -20.72
N TYR A 90 -10.34 19.51 -20.05
CA TYR A 90 -11.42 18.54 -20.11
C TYR A 90 -12.69 19.22 -20.61
N THR A 91 -13.45 18.53 -21.44
CA THR A 91 -14.75 19.01 -21.92
C THR A 91 -15.84 18.59 -20.96
N ILE A 92 -16.69 19.54 -20.54
CA ILE A 92 -17.86 19.25 -19.71
C ILE A 92 -18.87 18.48 -20.55
N ILE A 93 -19.16 17.24 -20.19
CA ILE A 93 -20.25 16.46 -20.81
C ILE A 93 -21.58 16.79 -20.15
N ARG A 94 -21.59 16.90 -18.82
CA ARG A 94 -22.83 17.04 -18.07
C ARG A 94 -22.64 17.86 -16.80
N LYS A 95 -23.68 18.63 -16.46
CA LYS A 95 -23.81 19.37 -15.21
C LYS A 95 -24.84 18.72 -14.31
N SER A 96 -24.49 18.51 -13.04
CA SER A 96 -25.41 17.96 -12.03
C SER A 96 -25.44 18.85 -10.80
N HIS A 97 -26.64 19.16 -10.31
CA HIS A 97 -26.85 19.95 -9.09
C HIS A 97 -27.72 19.14 -8.12
N PHE A 98 -27.25 19.01 -6.87
CA PHE A 98 -27.96 18.30 -5.82
C PHE A 98 -28.55 19.32 -4.83
N PRO A 99 -29.85 19.64 -4.94
CA PRO A 99 -30.46 20.71 -4.15
C PRO A 99 -30.52 20.41 -2.65
N MET A 100 -30.43 19.14 -2.25
CA MET A 100 -30.45 18.74 -0.84
C MET A 100 -29.13 19.06 -0.12
N THR A 101 -28.00 19.00 -0.82
CA THR A 101 -26.66 19.28 -0.26
C THR A 101 -26.08 20.61 -0.73
N ASN A 102 -26.76 21.28 -1.68
CA ASN A 102 -26.29 22.50 -2.34
C ASN A 102 -24.91 22.32 -3.00
N GLN A 103 -24.67 21.13 -3.57
CA GLN A 103 -23.43 20.77 -4.25
C GLN A 103 -23.62 20.73 -5.76
N TYR A 104 -22.58 21.16 -6.47
CA TYR A 104 -22.56 21.29 -7.91
C TYR A 104 -21.44 20.45 -8.49
N TYR A 105 -21.71 19.70 -9.55
CA TYR A 105 -20.76 18.77 -10.15
C TYR A 105 -20.69 18.93 -11.66
N PHE A 106 -19.47 18.81 -12.20
CA PHE A 106 -19.20 18.59 -13.61
C PHE A 106 -18.83 17.13 -13.85
N SER A 107 -19.32 16.58 -14.95
CA SER A 107 -18.89 15.29 -15.49
C SER A 107 -18.10 15.51 -16.76
N PHE A 108 -16.94 14.85 -16.86
CA PHE A 108 -16.04 14.95 -18.00
C PHE A 108 -16.05 13.66 -18.84
N ASP A 109 -15.47 13.72 -20.03
CA ASP A 109 -15.28 12.57 -20.94
C ASP A 109 -14.27 11.54 -20.42
N ASN A 110 -13.48 11.90 -19.42
CA ASN A 110 -12.49 11.00 -18.85
C ASN A 110 -13.12 10.07 -17.78
N PRO A 111 -13.01 8.73 -17.90
CA PRO A 111 -13.55 7.79 -16.93
C PRO A 111 -12.96 7.96 -15.51
N ASP A 112 -11.77 8.54 -15.38
CA ASP A 112 -11.14 8.80 -14.08
C ASP A 112 -11.80 9.98 -13.33
N TYR A 113 -12.60 10.81 -14.00
CA TYR A 113 -13.18 12.05 -13.46
C TYR A 113 -14.67 12.18 -13.80
N MET A 114 -15.46 11.20 -13.35
CA MET A 114 -16.91 11.20 -13.60
C MET A 114 -17.66 12.33 -12.89
N HIS A 115 -17.21 12.76 -11.71
CA HIS A 115 -17.85 13.84 -10.95
C HIS A 115 -16.78 14.70 -10.27
N TYR A 116 -16.71 15.96 -10.68
CA TYR A 116 -15.83 16.95 -10.08
C TYR A 116 -16.67 18.04 -9.43
N GLU A 117 -16.50 18.22 -8.13
CA GLU A 117 -17.24 19.23 -7.35
C GLU A 117 -16.73 20.62 -7.73
N VAL A 118 -17.67 21.54 -7.93
CA VAL A 118 -17.37 22.93 -8.32
C VAL A 118 -18.17 23.90 -7.47
N ASP A 119 -17.64 25.11 -7.34
CA ASP A 119 -18.37 26.19 -6.70
C ASP A 119 -19.56 26.63 -7.58
N ALA A 120 -20.60 27.17 -6.94
CA ALA A 120 -21.81 27.64 -7.61
C ALA A 120 -21.51 28.64 -8.74
N ASP A 121 -20.61 29.60 -8.48
CA ASP A 121 -20.22 30.63 -9.44
C ASP A 121 -19.61 30.01 -10.72
N LEU A 122 -18.70 29.06 -10.54
CA LEU A 122 -18.08 28.35 -11.67
C LEU A 122 -19.14 27.53 -12.41
N PHE A 123 -20.02 26.85 -11.68
CA PHE A 123 -21.11 26.06 -12.25
C PHE A 123 -22.03 26.91 -13.12
N TYR A 124 -22.45 28.10 -12.69
CA TYR A 124 -23.32 28.96 -13.49
C TYR A 124 -22.61 29.69 -14.62
N SER A 125 -21.29 29.88 -14.53
CA SER A 125 -20.49 30.56 -15.56
C SER A 125 -20.19 29.74 -16.82
N MET A 126 -20.27 28.40 -16.73
CA MET A 126 -19.88 27.49 -17.81
C MET A 126 -21.05 26.64 -18.31
N ASN A 127 -21.01 26.24 -19.58
CA ASN A 127 -22.00 25.39 -20.22
C ASN A 127 -21.46 23.98 -20.50
N GLU A 128 -22.37 23.05 -20.73
CA GLU A 128 -22.02 21.74 -21.27
C GLU A 128 -21.41 21.93 -22.68
N GLY A 129 -20.31 21.25 -22.96
CA GLY A 129 -19.49 21.44 -24.16
C GLY A 129 -18.31 22.40 -23.97
N ASP A 130 -18.28 23.19 -22.89
CA ASP A 130 -17.15 24.08 -22.60
C ASP A 130 -15.94 23.29 -22.08
N ALA A 131 -14.75 23.85 -22.33
CA ALA A 131 -13.48 23.31 -21.89
C ALA A 131 -13.06 23.91 -20.53
N VAL A 132 -12.86 23.05 -19.53
CA VAL A 132 -12.34 23.41 -18.21
C VAL A 132 -10.89 22.99 -18.11
N VAL A 133 -10.03 23.88 -17.61
CA VAL A 133 -8.64 23.55 -17.31
C VAL A 133 -8.51 23.13 -15.85
N ILE A 134 -8.14 21.87 -15.64
CA ILE A 134 -7.81 21.33 -14.32
C ILE A 134 -6.30 21.29 -14.16
N TYR A 135 -5.83 21.66 -12.97
CA TYR A 135 -4.43 21.58 -12.59
C TYR A 135 -4.19 20.28 -11.81
N ARG A 136 -3.27 19.45 -12.30
CA ARG A 136 -2.89 18.20 -11.63
C ARG A 136 -1.39 18.04 -11.45
N GLY A 137 -0.99 17.20 -10.50
CA GLY A 137 0.40 16.81 -10.31
C GLY A 137 0.89 15.95 -11.48
N LYS A 138 2.07 16.26 -12.04
CA LYS A 138 2.59 15.58 -13.23
C LYS A 138 2.86 14.08 -13.00
N TYR A 139 3.25 13.69 -11.78
CA TYR A 139 3.62 12.31 -11.46
C TYR A 139 2.57 11.59 -10.60
N SER A 140 1.84 12.32 -9.75
CA SER A 140 0.81 11.77 -8.86
C SER A 140 -0.58 11.72 -9.49
N ASN A 141 -0.81 12.46 -10.60
CA ASN A 141 -2.13 12.70 -11.19
C ASN A 141 -3.17 13.27 -10.21
N HIS A 142 -2.73 13.82 -9.08
CA HIS A 142 -3.63 14.39 -8.08
C HIS A 142 -4.17 15.74 -8.53
N VAL A 143 -5.48 15.94 -8.44
CA VAL A 143 -6.15 17.19 -8.79
C VAL A 143 -6.15 18.14 -7.59
N PHE A 144 -5.80 19.40 -7.83
CA PHE A 144 -5.74 20.42 -6.79
C PHE A 144 -6.99 21.31 -6.83
N GLU A 145 -7.73 21.34 -5.72
CA GLU A 145 -9.13 21.76 -5.73
C GLU A 145 -9.37 23.28 -5.60
N LYS A 146 -8.44 24.09 -5.06
CA LYS A 146 -8.81 25.49 -4.80
C LYS A 146 -7.79 26.63 -4.92
N ASP A 147 -6.49 26.43 -4.70
CA ASP A 147 -5.59 27.61 -4.69
C ASP A 147 -4.21 27.38 -5.29
N ALA A 148 -4.02 26.28 -6.02
CA ALA A 148 -2.72 25.99 -6.64
C ALA A 148 -1.56 26.00 -5.61
N ARG A 149 -1.83 25.86 -4.31
CA ARG A 149 -0.84 25.81 -3.24
C ARG A 149 -0.92 24.46 -2.55
N PHE A 150 0.25 23.89 -2.27
CA PHE A 150 0.37 22.72 -1.44
C PHE A 150 0.09 23.11 0.01
N THR A 151 -1.15 22.99 0.44
CA THR A 151 -1.46 22.93 1.87
C THR A 151 -1.35 21.48 2.30
N LEU A 152 -0.24 21.14 2.96
CA LEU A 152 -0.19 19.99 3.85
C LEU A 152 -1.20 20.29 4.96
N MET A 153 -2.34 19.60 4.96
CA MET A 153 -3.15 19.46 6.17
C MET A 153 -2.43 18.55 7.16
#